data_AF-A0AAD5CZK3-F1
#
_entry.id   AF-A0AAD5CZK3-F1
#
_cell.length_a   1.000
_cell.length_b   1.000
_cell.length_c   1.000
_cell.angle_alpha   90.00
_cell.angle_beta   90.00
_cell.angle_gamma   90.00
#
_symmetry.space_group_name_H-M   'P 1'
#
loop_
_entity.id
_entity.type
_entity.pdbx_description
1 polymer ?
#
loop_
_entity_poly.entity_id
_entity_poly.type
_entity_poly.pdbx_seq_one_letter_code
_entity_poly.pdbx_strand_id
1 'polypeptide(L)'
;MMTIANEGFQQPQLDSLSLHDNFTITNPNSSNSNDIQQFAEINSFIDPPSYAEAVFKSFDAGQINIINEFDAVSTSAPSVSEYYLNISVRDPRKKHDLGEPGVSGGSDGKNYLTYLITTWTNLPGYNGTEFSVRRRFKDVVRLSDRLLEGYRGCFIPTRPDKGVVERQVMQKHEFVENRRVALEKYFKKLAAHPVIRHSEDLRAFLVDDAYVGAVVENREVVDQGKGGRDVVRMFKELRQSVTYGWGGTKPPLVEEDREFLEKKMKLQGFEVQLSNVSLQAESLVKAQQDIGETMGQLGLVFVKLTKFETEEAVFISQKSRARDMKNMATSSVKASRLYGELNAQTIKHLDKLHDYLGVMLDVNNAYSDRSNALLTVQTVVTEISILNSRIEKLEAAAFKIFGADRSRIQKLDDLKETMRVTEDAKNHAVKEYKRIKETNKTEFERLDKDKREDFFGMLKGFVVNQAGYAEKMASVWETFAKETSGYAQSSS
;
A
#
# COMPACT_ATOMS: atom_id res chain seq x y z
N MET A 1 -53.87 47.81 36.24
CA MET A 1 -53.95 48.53 34.94
C MET A 1 -52.67 48.22 34.18
N MET A 2 -52.79 47.97 32.88
CA MET A 2 -51.77 47.61 31.87
C MET A 2 -51.38 46.12 31.73
N THR A 3 -52.26 45.45 30.99
CA THR A 3 -52.04 44.64 29.77
C THR A 3 -50.77 43.80 29.62
N ILE A 4 -50.97 42.49 29.62
CA ILE A 4 -50.04 41.44 29.18
C ILE A 4 -50.14 41.32 27.66
N ALA A 5 -49.03 41.49 26.95
CA ALA A 5 -48.90 41.15 25.54
C ALA A 5 -48.06 39.86 25.41
N ASN A 6 -48.59 38.94 24.62
CA ASN A 6 -48.09 37.60 24.36
C ASN A 6 -47.42 37.63 22.98
N GLU A 7 -46.09 37.56 22.90
CA GLU A 7 -45.37 37.40 21.63
C GLU A 7 -44.49 36.16 21.68
N GLY A 8 -44.73 35.29 20.68
CA GLY A 8 -44.15 33.98 20.56
C GLY A 8 -42.71 33.98 20.04
N PHE A 9 -42.02 32.89 20.37
CA PHE A 9 -40.71 32.50 19.86
C PHE A 9 -40.63 32.57 18.33
N GLN A 10 -39.59 33.23 17.82
CA GLN A 10 -39.22 33.20 16.40
C GLN A 10 -37.80 32.65 16.28
N GLN A 11 -37.68 31.42 15.78
CA GLN A 11 -36.42 30.79 15.37
C GLN A 11 -35.89 31.47 14.09
N PRO A 12 -34.56 31.61 13.90
CA PRO A 12 -34.01 32.10 12.65
C PRO A 12 -34.12 31.02 11.55
N GLN A 13 -34.66 31.43 10.39
CA GLN A 13 -34.77 30.62 9.18
C GLN A 13 -33.37 30.34 8.59
N LEU A 14 -33.07 29.06 8.36
CA LEU A 14 -32.01 28.60 7.47
C LEU A 14 -32.65 28.35 6.10
N ASP A 15 -32.16 29.04 5.07
CA ASP A 15 -32.56 28.81 3.69
C ASP A 15 -32.18 27.38 3.25
N SER A 16 -33.20 26.58 2.96
CA SER A 16 -33.09 25.25 2.39
C SER A 16 -32.93 25.35 0.86
N LEU A 17 -31.73 25.14 0.34
CA LEU A 17 -31.53 24.83 -1.08
C LEU A 17 -31.91 23.37 -1.33
N SER A 18 -33.09 23.17 -1.93
CA SER A 18 -33.58 21.88 -2.36
C SER A 18 -33.01 21.49 -3.73
N LEU A 19 -32.03 20.58 -3.74
CA LEU A 19 -31.68 19.81 -4.94
C LEU A 19 -32.78 18.75 -5.13
N HIS A 20 -33.65 18.99 -6.10
CA HIS A 20 -34.61 17.98 -6.56
C HIS A 20 -33.87 16.84 -7.26
N ASP A 21 -34.07 15.65 -6.72
CA ASP A 21 -33.80 14.38 -7.39
C ASP A 21 -34.50 14.30 -8.75
N ASN A 22 -33.73 13.94 -9.77
CA ASN A 22 -34.24 13.26 -10.96
C ASN A 22 -33.14 12.34 -11.49
N PHE A 23 -32.97 11.20 -10.82
CA PHE A 23 -32.32 10.03 -11.43
C PHE A 23 -33.33 8.90 -11.51
N THR A 24 -34.07 8.89 -12.62
CA THR A 24 -34.87 7.75 -13.04
C THR A 24 -33.93 6.58 -13.36
N ILE A 25 -34.04 5.51 -12.59
CA ILE A 25 -33.40 4.22 -12.88
C ILE A 25 -34.11 3.62 -14.11
N THR A 26 -33.45 3.64 -15.27
CA THR A 26 -33.86 2.83 -16.43
C THR A 26 -32.90 1.66 -16.62
N ASN A 27 -33.50 0.47 -16.72
CA ASN A 27 -32.93 -0.86 -16.92
C ASN A 27 -31.87 -0.94 -18.05
N PRO A 28 -30.83 -1.79 -17.95
CA PRO A 28 -29.70 -1.79 -18.87
C PRO A 28 -29.97 -2.72 -20.06
N ASN A 29 -29.93 -2.18 -21.27
CA ASN A 29 -29.74 -2.94 -22.51
C ASN A 29 -29.23 -2.00 -23.61
N SER A 30 -27.94 -1.70 -23.59
CA SER A 30 -27.18 -1.41 -24.80
C SER A 30 -25.69 -1.42 -24.50
N SER A 31 -25.01 -2.39 -25.09
CA SER A 31 -23.57 -2.51 -25.20
C SER A 31 -23.00 -1.32 -25.99
N ASN A 32 -22.11 -0.54 -25.38
CA ASN A 32 -21.25 0.40 -26.11
C ASN A 32 -19.79 0.23 -25.68
N SER A 33 -18.95 -0.09 -26.65
CA SER A 33 -17.53 -0.43 -26.56
C SER A 33 -16.59 0.74 -26.24
N ASN A 34 -17.11 1.86 -25.76
CA ASN A 34 -16.34 3.08 -25.47
C ASN A 34 -15.93 3.21 -24.00
N ASP A 35 -16.60 2.51 -23.09
CA ASP A 35 -16.23 2.51 -21.66
C ASP A 35 -14.94 1.73 -21.40
N ILE A 36 -14.39 0.95 -22.34
CA ILE A 36 -13.12 0.23 -22.09
C ILE A 36 -11.90 1.11 -22.40
N GLN A 37 -12.04 2.14 -23.24
CA GLN A 37 -10.93 3.02 -23.61
C GLN A 37 -10.65 4.11 -22.56
N GLN A 38 -11.67 4.61 -21.86
CA GLN A 38 -11.48 5.60 -20.80
C GLN A 38 -10.82 5.01 -19.54
N PHE A 39 -10.89 3.67 -19.36
CA PHE A 39 -10.35 2.97 -18.20
C PHE A 39 -8.89 2.51 -18.39
N ALA A 40 -8.36 2.59 -19.62
CA ALA A 40 -6.95 2.30 -19.89
C ALA A 40 -6.03 3.46 -19.46
N GLU A 41 -6.53 4.69 -19.36
CA GLU A 41 -5.75 5.86 -18.96
C GLU A 41 -5.57 6.00 -17.43
N ILE A 42 -6.51 5.47 -16.62
CA ILE A 42 -6.43 5.53 -15.15
C ILE A 42 -5.33 4.61 -14.58
N ASN A 43 -4.87 3.62 -15.36
CA ASN A 43 -3.74 2.76 -14.99
C ASN A 43 -2.36 3.39 -15.28
N SER A 44 -2.32 4.68 -15.66
CA SER A 44 -1.07 5.41 -15.82
C SER A 44 -0.85 6.37 -14.65
N PHE A 45 0.13 6.00 -13.81
CA PHE A 45 0.86 6.90 -12.93
C PHE A 45 0.06 7.54 -11.78
N ILE A 46 -0.18 6.75 -10.73
CA ILE A 46 -0.26 7.30 -9.38
C ILE A 46 0.95 6.75 -8.63
N ASP A 47 2.06 7.47 -8.71
CA ASP A 47 3.08 7.38 -7.68
C ASP A 47 2.40 7.79 -6.37
N PRO A 48 2.41 6.97 -5.30
CA PRO A 48 1.88 7.41 -4.02
C PRO A 48 2.71 8.62 -3.56
N PRO A 49 2.11 9.81 -3.35
CA PRO A 49 2.82 10.95 -2.84
C PRO A 49 3.38 10.62 -1.45
N SER A 50 4.69 10.77 -1.32
CA SER A 50 5.41 10.57 -0.07
C SER A 50 5.21 11.80 0.82
N TYR A 51 4.83 11.60 2.08
CA TYR A 51 4.90 12.63 3.13
C TYR A 51 6.31 13.23 3.36
N ALA A 52 7.32 12.84 2.57
CA ALA A 52 8.69 13.34 2.65
C ALA A 52 8.79 14.88 2.65
N GLU A 53 7.88 15.62 1.99
CA GLU A 53 7.92 17.09 2.05
C GLU A 53 7.54 17.68 3.42
N ALA A 54 6.78 16.97 4.26
CA ALA A 54 6.37 17.45 5.58
C ALA A 54 7.36 17.09 6.70
N VAL A 55 8.26 16.13 6.48
CA VAL A 55 9.13 15.57 7.53
C VAL A 55 10.40 16.41 7.77
N PHE A 56 10.80 17.28 6.84
CA PHE A 56 12.06 18.03 6.94
C PHE A 56 11.89 19.55 6.89
N LYS A 57 11.21 20.10 7.89
CA LYS A 57 11.50 21.45 8.40
C LYS A 57 11.62 21.40 9.92
N SER A 58 12.72 20.84 10.40
CA SER A 58 13.11 20.89 11.81
C SER A 58 13.34 22.34 12.23
N PHE A 59 12.53 22.85 13.14
CA PHE A 59 12.83 24.05 13.91
C PHE A 59 13.79 23.66 15.03
N ASP A 60 14.95 24.29 15.06
CA ASP A 60 16.00 24.07 16.05
C ASP A 60 15.62 24.80 17.36
N ALA A 61 15.34 24.05 18.44
CA ALA A 61 15.30 24.59 19.81
C ALA A 61 15.29 23.47 20.88
N GLY A 62 16.46 23.21 21.46
CA GLY A 62 16.67 22.91 22.89
C GLY A 62 15.89 21.75 23.53
N GLN A 63 16.58 20.63 23.74
CA GLN A 63 16.18 19.51 24.59
C GLN A 63 15.89 19.96 26.03
N ILE A 64 14.71 19.62 26.55
CA ILE A 64 14.45 19.43 27.98
C ILE A 64 13.69 18.11 28.14
N ASN A 65 14.32 17.17 28.85
CA ASN A 65 13.73 15.89 29.24
C ASN A 65 12.57 16.12 30.21
N ILE A 66 11.39 15.58 29.88
CA ILE A 66 10.34 15.33 30.87
C ILE A 66 9.91 13.87 30.71
N ILE A 67 10.34 13.07 31.70
CA ILE A 67 9.82 11.75 32.02
C ILE A 67 8.38 11.94 32.49
N ASN A 68 7.42 11.22 31.92
CA ASN A 68 6.13 11.02 32.56
C ASN A 68 5.71 9.55 32.43
N GLU A 69 5.71 8.95 33.61
CA GLU A 69 5.36 7.61 34.03
C GLU A 69 3.83 7.54 34.18
N PHE A 70 3.18 6.63 33.45
CA PHE A 70 1.80 6.21 33.70
C PHE A 70 1.64 4.74 33.27
N ASP A 71 2.09 3.85 34.16
CA ASP A 71 1.61 2.48 34.31
C ASP A 71 0.31 2.52 35.15
N ALA A 72 -0.65 1.60 35.13
CA ALA A 72 -0.85 0.34 34.44
C ALA A 72 -2.36 0.03 34.51
N VAL A 73 -2.94 -0.53 33.45
CA VAL A 73 -4.20 -1.27 33.55
C VAL A 73 -3.89 -2.71 33.22
N SER A 74 -4.06 -3.55 34.24
CA SER A 74 -3.81 -4.99 34.22
C SER A 74 -4.72 -5.69 33.22
N THR A 75 -4.14 -6.19 32.13
CA THR A 75 -4.80 -7.13 31.23
C THR A 75 -4.36 -8.54 31.63
N SER A 76 -5.32 -9.37 32.01
CA SER A 76 -5.16 -10.81 32.20
C SER A 76 -4.47 -11.45 30.99
N ALA A 77 -3.35 -12.14 31.22
CA ALA A 77 -2.57 -12.81 30.20
C ALA A 77 -3.35 -13.97 29.53
N PRO A 78 -3.37 -14.07 28.20
CA PRO A 78 -3.58 -15.33 27.54
C PRO A 78 -2.24 -16.04 27.33
N SER A 79 -2.11 -17.23 27.89
CA SER A 79 -0.99 -18.14 27.69
C SER A 79 -1.12 -18.88 26.34
N VAL A 80 -0.46 -18.37 25.30
CA VAL A 80 0.08 -19.17 24.19
C VAL A 80 1.41 -18.53 23.84
N SER A 81 2.50 -19.31 23.78
CA SER A 81 3.77 -18.85 23.23
C SER A 81 3.54 -18.42 21.78
N GLU A 82 3.31 -17.14 21.54
CA GLU A 82 3.05 -16.62 20.21
C GLU A 82 4.35 -16.69 19.40
N TYR A 83 4.33 -17.45 18.31
CA TYR A 83 5.46 -17.47 17.41
C TYR A 83 5.62 -16.08 16.77
N TYR A 84 6.79 -15.47 16.85
CA TYR A 84 7.10 -14.16 16.30
C TYR A 84 8.21 -14.24 15.24
N LEU A 85 8.17 -13.30 14.29
CA LEU A 85 9.22 -13.06 13.30
C LEU A 85 9.34 -11.55 13.13
N ASN A 86 10.39 -10.96 13.70
CA ASN A 86 10.65 -9.54 13.65
C ASN A 86 11.87 -9.26 12.80
N ILE A 87 11.75 -8.32 11.87
CA ILE A 87 12.82 -8.00 10.92
C ILE A 87 13.08 -6.49 10.98
N SER A 88 14.36 -6.11 11.05
CA SER A 88 14.81 -4.72 10.91
C SER A 88 15.84 -4.60 9.78
N VAL A 89 15.87 -3.42 9.15
CA VAL A 89 16.82 -3.11 8.07
C VAL A 89 17.63 -1.88 8.47
N ARG A 90 18.95 -2.00 8.54
CA ARG A 90 19.84 -0.94 9.05
C ARG A 90 21.09 -0.77 8.19
N ASP A 91 21.88 0.24 8.52
CA ASP A 91 23.28 0.40 8.08
C ASP A 91 23.46 0.23 6.55
N PRO A 92 22.89 1.13 5.73
CA PRO A 92 23.08 1.10 4.29
C PRO A 92 24.57 1.38 3.95
N ARG A 93 25.24 0.40 3.33
CA ARG A 93 26.65 0.51 2.93
C ARG A 93 26.83 0.37 1.44
N LYS A 94 27.65 1.24 0.86
CA LYS A 94 28.07 1.15 -0.53
C LYS A 94 29.16 0.09 -0.66
N LYS A 95 28.95 -0.92 -1.49
CA LYS A 95 29.96 -1.89 -1.91
C LYS A 95 30.35 -1.66 -3.37
N HIS A 96 31.60 -1.95 -3.68
CA HIS A 96 32.13 -2.00 -5.03
C HIS A 96 32.29 -3.49 -5.38
N ASP A 97 31.69 -3.95 -6.47
CA ASP A 97 32.02 -5.28 -7.01
C ASP A 97 33.46 -5.16 -7.53
N LEU A 98 34.42 -5.64 -6.74
CA LEU A 98 35.70 -6.07 -7.29
C LEU A 98 35.39 -7.41 -7.95
N GLY A 99 35.24 -7.43 -9.28
CA GLY A 99 35.13 -8.68 -10.02
C GLY A 99 36.29 -9.60 -9.62
N GLU A 100 36.05 -10.91 -9.59
CA GLU A 100 37.07 -11.89 -9.24
C GLU A 100 38.40 -11.56 -9.96
N PRO A 101 39.53 -11.50 -9.23
CA PRO A 101 40.81 -11.17 -9.83
C PRO A 101 41.27 -12.34 -10.70
N GLY A 102 40.88 -12.33 -11.98
CA GLY A 102 41.27 -13.39 -12.92
C GLY A 102 40.66 -13.32 -14.32
N VAL A 103 39.54 -12.64 -14.52
CA VAL A 103 38.92 -12.56 -15.86
C VAL A 103 39.10 -11.16 -16.44
N SER A 104 40.15 -11.01 -17.25
CA SER A 104 40.40 -9.83 -18.08
C SER A 104 39.22 -9.55 -18.99
N GLY A 105 38.58 -8.38 -18.83
CA GLY A 105 37.64 -7.86 -19.82
C GLY A 105 36.56 -6.95 -19.25
N GLY A 106 36.92 -5.72 -18.90
CA GLY A 106 36.02 -4.55 -18.89
C GLY A 106 34.65 -4.71 -18.23
N SER A 107 34.57 -4.63 -16.91
CA SER A 107 33.34 -4.19 -16.25
C SER A 107 33.67 -3.10 -15.25
N ASP A 108 33.29 -1.86 -15.56
CA ASP A 108 33.17 -0.80 -14.56
C ASP A 108 32.43 -1.36 -13.35
N GLY A 109 33.11 -1.45 -12.20
CA GLY A 109 32.54 -1.99 -10.97
C GLY A 109 31.27 -1.22 -10.63
N LYS A 110 30.11 -1.83 -10.89
CA LYS A 110 28.81 -1.20 -10.61
C LYS A 110 28.68 -1.09 -9.10
N ASN A 111 28.92 0.11 -8.57
CA ASN A 111 28.63 0.45 -7.18
C ASN A 111 27.18 0.10 -6.79
N TYR A 112 26.97 -0.64 -5.70
CA TYR A 112 25.64 -0.96 -5.18
C TYR A 112 25.54 -0.75 -3.66
N LEU A 113 24.31 -0.56 -3.19
CA LEU A 113 24.01 -0.48 -1.76
C LEU A 113 23.61 -1.85 -1.22
N THR A 114 24.12 -2.15 -0.03
CA THR A 114 23.76 -3.32 0.77
C THR A 114 23.20 -2.87 2.11
N TYR A 115 22.19 -3.59 2.60
CA TYR A 115 21.50 -3.32 3.85
C TYR A 115 21.76 -4.44 4.83
N LEU A 116 21.94 -4.12 6.11
CA LEU A 116 22.02 -5.09 7.18
C LEU A 116 20.60 -5.47 7.60
N ILE A 117 20.19 -6.70 7.33
CA ILE A 117 18.88 -7.23 7.69
C ILE A 117 19.08 -8.07 8.95
N THR A 118 18.49 -7.63 10.07
CA THR A 118 18.55 -8.36 11.34
C THR A 118 17.20 -8.95 11.65
N THR A 119 17.19 -10.23 12.00
CA THR A 119 15.99 -11.03 12.24
C THR A 119 16.00 -11.53 13.67
N TRP A 120 14.88 -11.37 14.36
CA TRP A 120 14.61 -11.99 15.66
C TRP A 120 13.39 -12.89 15.53
N THR A 121 13.50 -14.15 15.96
CA THR A 121 12.43 -15.13 15.77
C THR A 121 12.50 -16.27 16.77
N ASN A 122 11.35 -16.84 17.11
CA ASN A 122 11.24 -18.14 17.80
C ASN A 122 10.56 -19.20 16.91
N LEU A 123 10.39 -18.92 15.61
CA LEU A 123 9.79 -19.86 14.67
C LEU A 123 10.64 -21.12 14.49
N PRO A 124 10.02 -22.31 14.43
CA PRO A 124 10.72 -23.53 14.09
C PRO A 124 11.31 -23.44 12.68
N GLY A 125 12.52 -23.96 12.49
CA GLY A 125 13.22 -23.97 11.20
C GLY A 125 14.30 -22.90 11.04
N TYR A 126 14.43 -21.96 11.97
CA TYR A 126 15.57 -21.03 12.06
C TYR A 126 16.63 -21.55 13.03
N ASN A 127 17.92 -21.43 12.66
CA ASN A 127 19.05 -21.90 13.47
C ASN A 127 19.53 -20.81 14.44
N GLY A 128 18.64 -20.32 15.31
CA GLY A 128 18.94 -19.28 16.28
C GLY A 128 17.80 -18.28 16.45
N THR A 129 17.88 -17.49 17.50
CA THR A 129 16.85 -16.50 17.86
C THR A 129 17.15 -15.10 17.34
N GLU A 130 18.41 -14.84 16.98
CA GLU A 130 18.88 -13.57 16.43
C GLU A 130 20.03 -13.83 15.45
N PHE A 131 19.93 -13.25 14.25
CA PHE A 131 20.97 -13.31 13.24
C PHE A 131 20.83 -12.14 12.26
N SER A 132 21.92 -11.79 11.59
CA SER A 132 21.95 -10.70 10.62
C SER A 132 22.65 -11.09 9.34
N VAL A 133 22.08 -10.68 8.20
CA VAL A 133 22.67 -10.91 6.87
C VAL A 133 22.73 -9.59 6.09
N ARG A 134 23.68 -9.48 5.16
CA ARG A 134 23.75 -8.32 4.24
C ARG A 134 23.20 -8.67 2.88
N ARG A 135 22.25 -7.86 2.40
CA ARG A 135 21.58 -8.05 1.10
C ARG A 135 21.60 -6.79 0.26
N ARG A 136 21.74 -6.94 -1.06
CA ARG A 136 21.52 -5.84 -2.02
C ARG A 136 20.07 -5.82 -2.46
N PHE A 137 19.60 -4.67 -2.95
CA PHE A 137 18.23 -4.53 -3.44
C PHE A 137 17.87 -5.55 -4.55
N LYS A 138 18.83 -5.95 -5.39
CA LYS A 138 18.62 -6.98 -6.42
C LYS A 138 18.23 -8.34 -5.82
N ASP A 139 18.69 -8.66 -4.62
CA ASP A 139 18.35 -9.93 -3.94
C ASP A 139 16.91 -9.88 -3.43
N VAL A 140 16.47 -8.71 -2.96
CA VAL A 140 15.07 -8.46 -2.55
C VAL A 140 14.13 -8.60 -3.74
N VAL A 141 14.52 -8.11 -4.92
CA VAL A 141 13.75 -8.29 -6.16
C VAL A 141 13.57 -9.79 -6.46
N ARG A 142 14.65 -10.57 -6.42
CA ARG A 142 14.57 -12.02 -6.66
C ARG A 142 13.71 -12.75 -5.62
N LEU A 143 13.84 -12.39 -4.34
CA LEU A 143 12.97 -12.93 -3.29
C LEU A 143 11.51 -12.66 -3.63
N SER A 144 11.17 -11.41 -3.95
CA SER A 144 9.81 -11.00 -4.30
C SER A 144 9.28 -11.78 -5.51
N ASP A 145 10.09 -11.98 -6.55
CA ASP A 145 9.67 -12.73 -7.74
C ASP A 145 9.39 -14.21 -7.40
N ARG A 146 10.25 -14.85 -6.58
CA ARG A 146 10.02 -16.24 -6.14
C ARG A 146 8.82 -16.39 -5.23
N LEU A 147 8.57 -15.43 -4.34
CA LEU A 147 7.37 -15.43 -3.50
C LEU A 147 6.10 -15.32 -4.36
N LEU A 148 6.10 -14.44 -5.37
CA LEU A 148 4.95 -14.29 -6.28
C LEU A 148 4.71 -15.55 -7.12
N GLU A 149 5.78 -16.25 -7.53
CA GLU A 149 5.67 -17.51 -8.29
C GLU A 149 5.22 -18.69 -7.41
N GLY A 150 5.77 -18.82 -6.20
CA GLY A 150 5.50 -19.95 -5.29
C GLY A 150 4.17 -19.87 -4.55
N TYR A 151 3.66 -18.65 -4.31
CA TYR A 151 2.50 -18.41 -3.44
C TYR A 151 1.36 -17.70 -4.18
N ARG A 152 1.12 -18.09 -5.45
CA ARG A 152 0.07 -17.49 -6.29
C ARG A 152 -1.29 -17.47 -5.61
N GLY A 153 -1.98 -16.33 -5.74
CA GLY A 153 -3.26 -16.05 -5.10
C GLY A 153 -3.19 -15.54 -3.66
N CYS A 154 -2.01 -15.50 -3.02
CA CYS A 154 -1.83 -14.79 -1.76
C CYS A 154 -1.77 -13.26 -1.97
N PHE A 155 -2.24 -12.46 -1.02
CA PHE A 155 -2.03 -11.00 -1.04
C PHE A 155 -0.64 -10.69 -0.49
N ILE A 156 0.36 -10.95 -1.32
CA ILE A 156 1.77 -10.76 -0.98
C ILE A 156 2.12 -9.28 -1.12
N PRO A 157 2.65 -8.64 -0.06
CA PRO A 157 3.14 -7.27 -0.11
C PRO A 157 3.96 -6.98 -1.35
N THR A 158 3.67 -5.87 -2.01
CA THR A 158 4.46 -5.39 -3.14
C THR A 158 5.78 -4.80 -2.61
N ARG A 159 6.90 -5.19 -3.21
CA ARG A 159 8.21 -4.62 -2.87
C ARG A 159 8.26 -3.12 -3.25
N PRO A 160 9.07 -2.30 -2.55
CA PRO A 160 9.32 -0.93 -2.99
C PRO A 160 9.96 -0.89 -4.38
N ASP A 161 9.69 0.17 -5.15
CA ASP A 161 10.19 0.29 -6.51
C ASP A 161 11.72 0.51 -6.57
N LYS A 162 12.32 0.17 -7.72
CA LYS A 162 13.73 0.40 -8.03
C LYS A 162 14.08 1.90 -8.03
N GLY A 163 13.08 2.80 -8.05
CA GLY A 163 13.22 4.22 -7.74
C GLY A 163 14.28 4.89 -8.60
N VAL A 164 14.27 4.63 -9.92
CA VAL A 164 15.28 5.16 -10.85
C VAL A 164 15.14 6.68 -10.98
N VAL A 165 13.91 7.18 -11.04
CA VAL A 165 13.57 8.61 -11.10
C VAL A 165 13.83 9.26 -9.74
N GLU A 166 13.34 8.65 -8.67
CA GLU A 166 13.52 9.12 -7.29
C GLU A 166 15.02 9.28 -6.90
N ARG A 167 15.89 8.38 -7.40
CA ARG A 167 17.35 8.51 -7.23
C ARG A 167 17.93 9.76 -7.87
N GLN A 168 17.36 10.24 -8.97
CA GLN A 168 17.86 11.39 -9.72
C GLN A 168 17.31 12.72 -9.17
N VAL A 169 16.11 12.69 -8.59
CA VAL A 169 15.41 13.88 -8.10
C VAL A 169 15.71 14.17 -6.63
N MET A 170 15.92 13.14 -5.80
CA MET A 170 16.15 13.31 -4.36
C MET A 170 17.63 13.46 -4.00
N GLN A 171 17.90 14.07 -2.84
CA GLN A 171 19.24 14.05 -2.28
C GLN A 171 19.67 12.60 -2.01
N LYS A 172 20.91 12.27 -2.35
CA LYS A 172 21.43 10.89 -2.28
C LYS A 172 21.27 10.25 -0.89
N HIS A 173 21.39 11.02 0.18
CA HIS A 173 21.21 10.52 1.56
C HIS A 173 19.74 10.19 1.85
N GLU A 174 18.83 11.07 1.47
CA GLU A 174 17.38 10.92 1.66
C GLU A 174 16.84 9.69 0.91
N PHE A 175 17.26 9.51 -0.34
CA PHE A 175 16.90 8.32 -1.13
C PHE A 175 17.33 7.00 -0.47
N VAL A 176 18.53 6.97 0.12
CA VAL A 176 19.05 5.76 0.77
C VAL A 176 18.25 5.44 2.03
N GLU A 177 17.89 6.46 2.81
CA GLU A 177 17.10 6.27 4.03
C GLU A 177 15.64 5.92 3.72
N ASN A 178 15.01 6.58 2.75
CA ASN A 178 13.63 6.27 2.32
C ASN A 178 13.53 4.81 1.85
N ARG A 179 14.49 4.35 1.04
CA ARG A 179 14.54 2.95 0.64
C ARG A 179 14.76 2.01 1.82
N ARG A 180 15.61 2.36 2.79
CA ARG A 180 15.84 1.53 3.98
C ARG A 180 14.54 1.35 4.77
N VAL A 181 13.82 2.45 5.01
CA VAL A 181 12.51 2.45 5.69
C VAL A 181 11.50 1.60 4.90
N ALA A 182 11.41 1.79 3.59
CA ALA A 182 10.47 1.05 2.75
C ALA A 182 10.78 -0.47 2.73
N LEU A 183 12.06 -0.85 2.71
CA LEU A 183 12.48 -2.25 2.83
C LEU A 183 12.12 -2.83 4.20
N GLU A 184 12.33 -2.09 5.29
CA GLU A 184 11.93 -2.52 6.62
C GLU A 184 10.41 -2.73 6.71
N LYS A 185 9.62 -1.80 6.17
CA LYS A 185 8.15 -1.90 6.09
C LYS A 185 7.73 -3.13 5.28
N TYR A 186 8.38 -3.37 4.14
CA TYR A 186 8.16 -4.55 3.31
C TYR A 186 8.40 -5.86 4.06
N PHE A 187 9.56 -6.02 4.71
CA PHE A 187 9.87 -7.25 5.44
C PHE A 187 8.98 -7.47 6.67
N LYS A 188 8.59 -6.41 7.38
CA LYS A 188 7.61 -6.50 8.47
C LYS A 188 6.26 -7.01 7.96
N LYS A 189 5.79 -6.53 6.80
CA LYS A 189 4.55 -7.02 6.17
C LYS A 189 4.67 -8.49 5.75
N LEU A 190 5.80 -8.92 5.18
CA LEU A 190 6.03 -10.34 4.86
C LEU A 190 6.02 -11.23 6.11
N ALA A 191 6.64 -10.76 7.20
CA ALA A 191 6.72 -11.51 8.44
C ALA A 191 5.37 -11.60 9.20
N ALA A 192 4.50 -10.60 9.01
CA ALA A 192 3.14 -10.62 9.56
C ALA A 192 2.18 -11.52 8.76
N HIS A 193 2.47 -11.78 7.47
CA HIS A 193 1.60 -12.60 6.64
C HIS A 193 1.65 -14.08 7.08
N PRO A 194 0.50 -14.73 7.38
CA PRO A 194 0.45 -16.04 8.03
C PRO A 194 1.12 -17.17 7.22
N VAL A 195 0.96 -17.16 5.89
CA VAL A 195 1.60 -18.13 4.99
C VAL A 195 3.06 -17.75 4.71
N ILE A 196 3.31 -16.51 4.27
CA ILE A 196 4.63 -16.09 3.76
C ILE A 196 5.72 -16.10 4.83
N ARG A 197 5.38 -15.85 6.10
CA ARG A 197 6.34 -15.91 7.22
C ARG A 197 6.97 -17.29 7.43
N HIS A 198 6.33 -18.35 6.92
CA HIS A 198 6.80 -19.73 6.96
C HIS A 198 7.44 -20.19 5.64
N SER A 199 7.57 -19.29 4.65
CA SER A 199 8.12 -19.64 3.35
C SER A 199 9.60 -20.00 3.42
N GLU A 200 9.99 -21.03 2.65
CA GLU A 200 11.39 -21.43 2.54
C GLU A 200 12.23 -20.35 1.86
N ASP A 201 11.67 -19.64 0.88
CA ASP A 201 12.33 -18.53 0.19
C ASP A 201 12.71 -17.38 1.11
N LEU A 202 11.76 -16.93 1.97
CA LEU A 202 12.04 -15.88 2.95
C LEU A 202 13.08 -16.36 3.95
N ARG A 203 12.94 -17.59 4.46
CA ARG A 203 13.88 -18.17 5.41
C ARG A 203 15.30 -18.25 4.84
N ALA A 204 15.46 -18.78 3.63
CA ALA A 204 16.75 -18.85 2.96
C ALA A 204 17.34 -17.45 2.75
N PHE A 205 16.51 -16.48 2.33
CA PHE A 205 16.94 -15.09 2.17
C PHE A 205 17.40 -14.46 3.48
N LEU A 206 16.84 -14.82 4.64
CA LEU A 206 17.20 -14.24 5.92
C LEU A 206 18.42 -14.90 6.58
N VAL A 207 18.73 -16.17 6.25
CA VAL A 207 19.78 -16.96 6.95
C VAL A 207 21.04 -17.17 6.11
N ASP A 208 20.93 -17.36 4.80
CA ASP A 208 22.05 -17.85 3.98
C ASP A 208 23.04 -16.74 3.58
N ASP A 209 24.23 -16.69 4.17
CA ASP A 209 25.25 -15.69 3.79
C ASP A 209 25.64 -15.76 2.30
N ALA A 210 25.51 -16.93 1.68
CA ALA A 210 25.80 -17.19 0.28
C ALA A 210 24.52 -17.21 -0.59
N TYR A 211 23.47 -16.45 -0.23
CA TYR A 211 22.28 -16.22 -1.05
C TYR A 211 22.66 -15.58 -2.40
N VAL A 212 23.21 -16.40 -3.29
CA VAL A 212 23.67 -16.09 -4.64
C VAL A 212 22.85 -16.97 -5.56
N GLY A 213 21.52 -16.87 -5.50
CA GLY A 213 20.61 -17.49 -6.46
C GLY A 213 21.01 -18.87 -6.99
N ALA A 214 21.53 -19.76 -6.13
CA ALA A 214 22.17 -20.99 -6.58
C ALA A 214 21.10 -22.06 -6.77
N VAL A 215 20.42 -22.03 -7.92
CA VAL A 215 20.39 -23.07 -8.97
C VAL A 215 19.78 -22.38 -10.21
N VAL A 216 20.43 -22.58 -11.36
CA VAL A 216 20.17 -22.02 -12.70
C VAL A 216 21.01 -20.77 -13.04
N GLU A 217 22.34 -20.96 -13.13
CA GLU A 217 23.14 -20.24 -14.12
C GLU A 217 23.02 -20.95 -15.46
N ASN A 218 22.34 -20.31 -16.43
CA ASN A 218 22.83 -20.06 -17.78
C ASN A 218 21.72 -19.44 -18.64
N ARG A 219 21.52 -18.13 -18.46
CA ARG A 219 21.12 -17.27 -19.57
C ARG A 219 21.58 -15.85 -19.27
N GLU A 220 22.77 -15.52 -19.76
CA GLU A 220 23.16 -14.13 -19.92
C GLU A 220 22.11 -13.44 -20.79
N VAL A 221 21.31 -12.56 -20.18
CA VAL A 221 20.57 -11.55 -20.91
C VAL A 221 20.75 -10.24 -20.15
N VAL A 222 21.44 -9.34 -20.83
CA VAL A 222 21.73 -7.93 -20.52
C VAL A 222 20.71 -7.29 -19.57
N ASP A 223 21.26 -6.76 -18.47
CA ASP A 223 20.61 -5.86 -17.50
C ASP A 223 20.05 -4.61 -18.20
N GLN A 224 18.76 -4.63 -18.54
CA GLN A 224 17.96 -3.43 -18.76
C GLN A 224 16.59 -3.57 -18.11
N GLY A 225 16.18 -2.53 -17.38
CA GLY A 225 15.03 -2.51 -16.47
C GLY A 225 13.74 -3.09 -17.05
N LYS A 226 13.39 -4.29 -16.58
CA LYS A 226 12.16 -5.02 -16.94
C LYS A 226 11.61 -5.74 -15.70
N GLY A 227 10.93 -4.98 -14.83
CA GLY A 227 10.12 -5.52 -13.73
C GLY A 227 8.62 -5.64 -14.09
N GLY A 228 8.11 -4.76 -14.96
CA GLY A 228 6.72 -4.84 -15.48
C GLY A 228 6.63 -5.22 -16.96
N ARG A 229 7.71 -5.05 -17.73
CA ARG A 229 7.73 -5.33 -19.17
C ARG A 229 7.78 -6.82 -19.51
N ASP A 230 8.27 -7.68 -18.61
CA ASP A 230 8.31 -9.12 -18.84
C ASP A 230 6.98 -9.81 -18.55
N VAL A 231 6.18 -9.31 -17.62
CA VAL A 231 4.77 -9.73 -17.49
C VAL A 231 3.99 -9.29 -18.70
N VAL A 232 4.14 -8.04 -19.17
CA VAL A 232 3.51 -7.57 -20.41
C VAL A 232 4.00 -8.35 -21.64
N ARG A 233 5.27 -8.75 -21.67
CA ARG A 233 5.84 -9.58 -22.73
C ARG A 233 5.32 -11.02 -22.66
N MET A 234 5.24 -11.64 -21.49
CA MET A 234 4.61 -12.95 -21.31
C MET A 234 3.11 -12.88 -21.62
N PHE A 235 2.43 -11.79 -21.27
CA PHE A 235 1.04 -11.54 -21.64
C PHE A 235 0.88 -11.36 -23.15
N LYS A 236 1.84 -10.68 -23.80
CA LYS A 236 1.88 -10.48 -25.25
C LYS A 236 2.28 -11.75 -25.99
N GLU A 237 3.21 -12.55 -25.48
CA GLU A 237 3.69 -13.84 -26.01
C GLU A 237 2.65 -14.93 -25.79
N LEU A 238 1.95 -14.95 -24.65
CA LEU A 238 0.79 -15.81 -24.39
C LEU A 238 -0.37 -15.39 -25.30
N ARG A 239 -0.69 -14.09 -25.39
CA ARG A 239 -1.68 -13.58 -26.35
C ARG A 239 -1.32 -13.93 -27.78
N GLN A 240 -0.06 -13.75 -28.18
CA GLN A 240 0.50 -14.07 -29.50
C GLN A 240 0.53 -15.56 -29.81
N SER A 241 0.82 -16.43 -28.83
CA SER A 241 0.74 -17.89 -28.98
C SER A 241 -0.68 -18.34 -29.34
N VAL A 242 -1.68 -17.56 -28.89
CA VAL A 242 -3.09 -17.77 -29.27
C VAL A 242 -3.54 -16.91 -30.45
N THR A 243 -2.70 -16.03 -31.00
CA THR A 243 -2.98 -15.29 -32.25
C THR A 243 -2.34 -15.95 -33.47
N TYR A 244 -1.28 -16.74 -33.32
CA TYR A 244 -0.57 -17.37 -34.45
C TYR A 244 -1.16 -18.71 -34.92
N GLY A 245 -2.22 -19.20 -34.28
CA GLY A 245 -3.00 -20.34 -34.75
C GLY A 245 -4.49 -20.02 -34.80
N TRP A 246 -5.00 -19.72 -35.99
CA TRP A 246 -6.44 -19.68 -36.33
C TRP A 246 -7.20 -18.37 -36.06
N GLY A 247 -7.63 -17.71 -37.15
CA GLY A 247 -8.49 -16.52 -37.14
C GLY A 247 -9.94 -16.81 -36.74
N GLY A 248 -10.18 -16.93 -35.43
CA GLY A 248 -11.50 -16.89 -34.82
C GLY A 248 -11.45 -16.07 -33.53
N THR A 249 -12.38 -15.13 -33.36
CA THR A 249 -12.53 -14.36 -32.12
C THR A 249 -12.70 -15.33 -30.95
N LYS A 250 -11.74 -15.32 -30.00
CA LYS A 250 -11.82 -16.11 -28.77
C LYS A 250 -13.17 -15.86 -28.07
N PRO A 251 -13.77 -16.91 -27.45
CA PRO A 251 -14.79 -16.68 -26.44
C PRO A 251 -14.22 -15.74 -25.37
N PRO A 252 -14.98 -14.75 -24.87
CA PRO A 252 -14.52 -13.89 -23.79
C PRO A 252 -14.09 -14.76 -22.59
N LEU A 253 -13.02 -14.34 -21.90
CA LEU A 253 -12.63 -14.90 -20.61
C LEU A 253 -13.75 -14.64 -19.61
N VAL A 254 -14.73 -15.55 -19.53
CA VAL A 254 -15.84 -15.44 -18.58
C VAL A 254 -15.44 -16.13 -17.30
N GLU A 255 -15.15 -15.33 -16.28
CA GLU A 255 -15.16 -15.79 -14.89
C GLU A 255 -16.62 -16.01 -14.48
N GLU A 256 -16.97 -17.23 -14.11
CA GLU A 256 -18.35 -17.60 -13.74
C GLU A 256 -18.58 -17.54 -12.22
N ASP A 257 -17.50 -17.37 -11.43
CA ASP A 257 -17.56 -17.29 -9.98
C ASP A 257 -18.20 -15.97 -9.51
N ARG A 258 -19.52 -16.01 -9.30
CA ARG A 258 -20.32 -14.86 -8.87
C ARG A 258 -19.84 -14.27 -7.55
N GLU A 259 -19.47 -15.10 -6.58
CA GLU A 259 -18.99 -14.63 -5.27
C GLU A 259 -17.68 -13.86 -5.41
N PHE A 260 -16.76 -14.37 -6.23
CA PHE A 260 -15.52 -13.67 -6.55
C PHE A 260 -15.78 -12.34 -7.26
N LEU A 261 -16.65 -12.33 -8.27
CA LEU A 261 -16.98 -11.11 -9.01
C LEU A 261 -17.62 -10.04 -8.11
N GLU A 262 -18.52 -10.43 -7.22
CA GLU A 262 -19.13 -9.52 -6.26
C GLU A 262 -18.08 -8.93 -5.30
N LYS A 263 -17.20 -9.78 -4.74
CA LYS A 263 -16.10 -9.33 -3.88
C LYS A 263 -15.13 -8.42 -4.63
N LYS A 264 -14.80 -8.75 -5.87
CA LYS A 264 -13.94 -7.93 -6.75
C LYS A 264 -14.55 -6.54 -6.97
N MET A 265 -15.82 -6.47 -7.34
CA MET A 265 -16.52 -5.19 -7.53
C MET A 265 -16.56 -4.36 -6.25
N LYS A 266 -16.86 -4.99 -5.10
CA LYS A 266 -16.85 -4.31 -3.79
C LYS A 266 -15.46 -3.74 -3.45
N LEU A 267 -14.39 -4.50 -3.69
CA LEU A 267 -13.03 -4.06 -3.43
C LEU A 267 -12.56 -2.97 -4.39
N GLN A 268 -12.98 -3.00 -5.66
CA GLN A 268 -12.73 -1.90 -6.59
C GLN A 268 -13.43 -0.62 -6.17
N GLY A 269 -14.70 -0.70 -5.74
CA GLY A 269 -15.41 0.44 -5.16
C GLY A 269 -14.73 0.98 -3.90
N PHE A 270 -14.24 0.07 -3.05
CA PHE A 270 -13.46 0.43 -1.87
C PHE A 270 -12.13 1.11 -2.23
N GLU A 271 -11.40 0.64 -3.23
CA GLU A 271 -10.13 1.25 -3.70
C GLU A 271 -10.34 2.71 -4.14
N VAL A 272 -11.41 2.99 -4.89
CA VAL A 272 -11.78 4.36 -5.29
C VAL A 272 -12.08 5.23 -4.07
N GLN A 273 -12.88 4.73 -3.13
CA GLN A 273 -13.20 5.45 -1.89
C GLN A 273 -11.95 5.68 -1.04
N LEU A 274 -11.08 4.69 -0.92
CA LEU A 274 -9.84 4.76 -0.17
C LEU A 274 -8.91 5.83 -0.73
N SER A 275 -8.75 5.88 -2.06
CA SER A 275 -7.97 6.93 -2.74
C SER A 275 -8.54 8.32 -2.44
N ASN A 276 -9.85 8.50 -2.55
CA ASN A 276 -10.50 9.77 -2.24
C ASN A 276 -10.30 10.19 -0.77
N VAL A 277 -10.48 9.27 0.18
CA VAL A 277 -10.29 9.54 1.61
C VAL A 277 -8.82 9.85 1.91
N SER A 278 -7.88 9.18 1.24
CA SER A 278 -6.45 9.47 1.34
C SER A 278 -6.12 10.91 0.92
N LEU A 279 -6.67 11.39 -0.20
CA LEU A 279 -6.49 12.78 -0.64
C LEU A 279 -7.08 13.79 0.35
N GLN A 280 -8.24 13.48 0.94
CA GLN A 280 -8.83 14.33 1.98
C GLN A 280 -8.00 14.33 3.27
N ALA A 281 -7.39 13.20 3.62
CA ALA A 281 -6.47 13.10 4.76
C ALA A 281 -5.22 13.98 4.55
N GLU A 282 -4.64 14.00 3.36
CA GLU A 282 -3.51 14.88 3.02
C GLU A 282 -3.90 16.36 3.13
N SER A 283 -5.07 16.73 2.61
CA SER A 283 -5.62 18.09 2.76
C SER A 283 -5.81 18.48 4.23
N LEU A 284 -6.31 17.57 5.06
CA LEU A 284 -6.46 17.79 6.50
C LEU A 284 -5.12 18.00 7.21
N VAL A 285 -4.13 17.14 6.94
CA VAL A 285 -2.77 17.27 7.51
C VAL A 285 -2.17 18.62 7.13
N LYS A 286 -2.31 19.03 5.86
CA LYS A 286 -1.84 20.32 5.39
C LYS A 286 -2.53 21.47 6.11
N ALA A 287 -3.86 21.43 6.24
CA ALA A 287 -4.60 22.45 6.96
C ALA A 287 -4.17 22.55 8.43
N GLN A 288 -3.93 21.43 9.12
CA GLN A 288 -3.44 21.42 10.50
C GLN A 288 -2.04 22.03 10.61
N GLN A 289 -1.15 21.72 9.67
CA GLN A 289 0.17 22.35 9.58
C GLN A 289 0.06 23.86 9.38
N ASP A 290 -0.72 24.32 8.40
CA ASP A 290 -0.89 25.73 8.06
C ASP A 290 -1.45 26.53 9.25
N ILE A 291 -2.39 25.95 10.02
CA ILE A 291 -2.90 26.55 11.26
C ILE A 291 -1.77 26.70 12.29
N GLY A 292 -0.98 25.64 12.50
CA GLY A 292 0.15 25.66 13.42
C GLY A 292 1.17 26.74 13.06
N GLU A 293 1.53 26.85 11.78
CA GLU A 293 2.47 27.86 11.27
C GLU A 293 1.91 29.28 11.43
N THR A 294 0.65 29.51 11.04
CA THR A 294 -0.03 30.79 11.17
C THR A 294 -0.11 31.24 12.63
N MET A 295 -0.43 30.32 13.55
CA MET A 295 -0.48 30.60 14.98
C MET A 295 0.91 30.97 15.54
N GLY A 296 1.97 30.34 15.04
CA GLY A 296 3.35 30.67 15.38
C GLY A 296 3.74 32.07 14.92
N GLN A 297 3.39 32.42 13.66
CA GLN A 297 3.61 33.75 13.11
C GLN A 297 2.85 34.83 13.89
N LEU A 298 1.58 34.57 14.24
CA LEU A 298 0.78 35.45 15.09
C LEU A 298 1.49 35.72 16.43
N GLY A 299 2.00 34.66 17.07
CA GLY A 299 2.79 34.78 18.29
C GLY A 299 4.00 35.69 18.14
N LEU A 300 4.78 35.52 17.05
CA LEU A 300 5.94 36.36 16.76
C LEU A 300 5.59 37.83 16.50
N VAL A 301 4.47 38.11 15.83
CA VAL A 301 3.97 39.48 15.64
C VAL A 301 3.67 40.13 16.99
N PHE A 302 3.00 39.42 17.91
CA PHE A 302 2.75 39.94 19.26
C PHE A 302 4.02 40.11 20.09
N VAL A 303 5.06 39.29 19.91
CA VAL A 303 6.38 39.54 20.52
C VAL A 303 6.97 40.86 20.04
N LYS A 304 6.95 41.12 18.72
CA LYS A 304 7.45 42.38 18.15
C LYS A 304 6.67 43.58 18.66
N LEU A 305 5.34 43.47 18.70
CA LEU A 305 4.47 44.53 19.20
C LEU A 305 4.70 44.80 20.69
N THR A 306 4.86 43.75 21.49
CA THR A 306 5.22 43.87 22.92
C THR A 306 6.53 44.64 23.07
N LYS A 307 7.56 44.30 22.31
CA LYS A 307 8.87 44.96 22.37
C LYS A 307 8.75 46.45 22.05
N PHE A 308 8.08 46.79 20.94
CA PHE A 308 7.82 48.17 20.54
C PHE A 308 7.08 48.95 21.63
N GLU A 309 5.99 48.39 22.15
CA GLU A 309 5.18 49.03 23.20
C GLU A 309 5.99 49.22 24.49
N THR A 310 6.87 48.27 24.87
CA THR A 310 7.71 48.40 26.06
C THR A 310 8.82 49.44 25.93
N GLU A 311 9.37 49.63 24.74
CA GLU A 311 10.42 50.63 24.48
C GLU A 311 9.87 52.06 24.59
N GLU A 312 8.60 52.27 24.23
CA GLU A 312 7.91 53.56 24.23
C GLU A 312 6.97 53.77 25.45
N ALA A 313 6.95 52.84 26.42
CA ALA A 313 5.97 52.84 27.51
C ALA A 313 6.30 53.87 28.62
N VAL A 314 5.51 54.94 28.68
CA VAL A 314 5.55 55.95 29.75
C VAL A 314 4.43 55.72 30.78
N PHE A 315 3.26 55.28 30.33
CA PHE A 315 2.06 55.14 31.17
C PHE A 315 1.85 53.70 31.68
N ILE A 316 1.20 53.56 32.85
CA ILE A 316 0.86 52.24 33.43
C ILE A 316 -0.05 51.44 32.50
N SER A 317 -0.97 52.10 31.78
CA SER A 317 -1.86 51.48 30.80
C SER A 317 -1.10 50.82 29.64
N GLN A 318 -0.05 51.47 29.13
CA GLN A 318 0.82 50.92 28.08
C GLN A 318 1.58 49.68 28.58
N LYS A 319 2.10 49.74 29.82
CA LYS A 319 2.77 48.59 30.45
C LYS A 319 1.83 47.41 30.68
N SER A 320 0.56 47.66 31.04
CA SER A 320 -0.46 46.61 31.15
C SER A 320 -0.73 45.97 29.79
N ARG A 321 -1.01 46.78 28.77
CA ARG A 321 -1.25 46.32 27.40
C ARG A 321 -0.08 45.51 26.83
N ALA A 322 1.16 45.95 27.07
CA ALA A 322 2.35 45.21 26.66
C ALA A 322 2.46 43.84 27.35
N ARG A 323 2.07 43.74 28.63
CA ARG A 323 2.01 42.45 29.34
C ARG A 323 0.96 41.52 28.71
N ASP A 324 -0.22 42.04 28.39
CA ASP A 324 -1.30 41.25 27.80
C ASP A 324 -0.93 40.78 26.39
N MET A 325 -0.26 41.62 25.59
CA MET A 325 0.31 41.24 24.30
C MET A 325 1.38 40.16 24.44
N LYS A 326 2.21 40.21 25.48
CA LYS A 326 3.20 39.16 25.77
C LYS A 326 2.52 37.82 26.12
N ASN A 327 1.43 37.86 26.87
CA ASN A 327 0.65 36.67 27.22
C ASN A 327 -0.04 36.08 25.99
N MET A 328 -0.58 36.92 25.10
CA MET A 328 -1.12 36.51 23.79
C MET A 328 -0.03 35.86 22.94
N ALA A 329 1.15 36.49 22.85
CA ALA A 329 2.30 35.94 22.12
C ALA A 329 2.67 34.53 22.61
N THR A 330 2.78 34.38 23.93
CA THR A 330 3.15 33.12 24.58
C THR A 330 2.09 32.04 24.34
N SER A 331 0.81 32.39 24.42
CA SER A 331 -0.31 31.47 24.22
C SER A 331 -0.40 31.01 22.77
N SER A 332 -0.24 31.93 21.80
CA SER A 332 -0.17 31.58 20.37
C SER A 332 1.01 30.66 20.06
N VAL A 333 2.22 30.93 20.57
CA VAL A 333 3.38 30.02 20.36
C VAL A 333 3.14 28.65 20.98
N LYS A 334 2.51 28.57 22.16
CA LYS A 334 2.12 27.29 22.77
C LYS A 334 1.11 26.53 21.91
N ALA A 335 0.05 27.20 21.44
CA ALA A 335 -0.95 26.61 20.56
C ALA A 335 -0.34 26.12 19.24
N SER A 336 0.59 26.89 18.64
CA SER A 336 1.35 26.49 17.46
C SER A 336 2.10 25.16 17.65
N ARG A 337 2.79 24.99 18.79
CA ARG A 337 3.47 23.73 19.13
C ARG A 337 2.50 22.56 19.28
N LEU A 338 1.37 22.78 19.96
CA LEU A 338 0.32 21.76 20.11
C LEU A 338 -0.26 21.33 18.75
N TYR A 339 -0.47 22.27 17.82
CA TYR A 339 -0.88 21.94 16.45
C TYR A 339 0.18 21.11 15.71
N GLY A 340 1.46 21.44 15.87
CA GLY A 340 2.56 20.65 15.29
C GLY A 340 2.61 19.21 15.83
N GLU A 341 2.47 19.05 17.15
CA GLU A 341 2.40 17.73 17.80
C GLU A 341 1.17 16.93 17.36
N LEU A 342 0.00 17.58 17.28
CA LEU A 342 -1.23 16.98 16.77
C LEU A 342 -1.05 16.53 15.33
N ASN A 343 -0.49 17.37 14.47
CA ASN A 343 -0.29 17.06 13.06
C ASN A 343 0.59 15.82 12.87
N ALA A 344 1.67 15.69 13.65
CA ALA A 344 2.52 14.50 13.63
C ALA A 344 1.75 13.23 14.02
N GLN A 345 0.84 13.31 14.99
CA GLN A 345 -0.04 12.19 15.34
C GLN A 345 -1.09 11.89 14.27
N THR A 346 -1.67 12.93 13.65
CA THR A 346 -2.61 12.79 12.54
C THR A 346 -1.97 12.02 11.38
N ILE A 347 -0.78 12.43 10.95
CA ILE A 347 -0.01 11.74 9.89
C ILE A 347 0.19 10.26 10.26
N LYS A 348 0.63 9.98 11.50
CA LYS A 348 0.88 8.61 11.96
C LYS A 348 -0.36 7.72 11.88
N HIS A 349 -1.53 8.23 12.28
CA HIS A 349 -2.76 7.45 12.19
C HIS A 349 -3.22 7.28 10.74
N LEU A 350 -3.21 8.37 9.95
CA LEU A 350 -3.72 8.38 8.59
C LEU A 350 -2.78 7.70 7.56
N ASP A 351 -1.51 7.45 7.88
CA ASP A 351 -0.60 6.59 7.07
C ASP A 351 -1.20 5.20 6.80
N LYS A 352 -2.12 4.75 7.66
CA LYS A 352 -2.85 3.50 7.46
C LYS A 352 -3.68 3.49 6.17
N LEU A 353 -4.15 4.64 5.68
CA LEU A 353 -4.85 4.75 4.40
C LEU A 353 -3.93 4.42 3.23
N HIS A 354 -2.71 5.00 3.22
CA HIS A 354 -1.68 4.70 2.21
C HIS A 354 -1.22 3.24 2.29
N ASP A 355 -1.16 2.67 3.50
CA ASP A 355 -0.89 1.25 3.67
C ASP A 355 -1.88 0.35 2.93
N TYR A 356 -3.18 0.67 3.02
CA TYR A 356 -4.22 -0.09 2.34
C TYR A 356 -4.26 0.15 0.82
N LEU A 357 -3.82 1.31 0.33
CA LEU A 357 -3.60 1.50 -1.12
C LEU A 357 -2.52 0.52 -1.63
N GLY A 358 -1.45 0.31 -0.84
CA GLY A 358 -0.46 -0.73 -1.12
C GLY A 358 -1.07 -2.14 -1.12
N VAL A 359 -1.94 -2.45 -0.15
CA VAL A 359 -2.65 -3.74 -0.10
C VAL A 359 -3.55 -3.95 -1.33
N MET A 360 -4.14 -2.89 -1.90
CA MET A 360 -4.92 -3.01 -3.15
C MET A 360 -4.08 -3.43 -4.34
N LEU A 361 -2.80 -3.06 -4.41
CA LEU A 361 -1.88 -3.59 -5.42
C LEU A 361 -1.69 -5.11 -5.25
N ASP A 362 -1.55 -5.58 -4.01
CA ASP A 362 -1.38 -7.00 -3.70
C ASP A 362 -2.63 -7.81 -4.07
N VAL A 363 -3.82 -7.26 -3.81
CA VAL A 363 -5.11 -7.82 -4.22
C VAL A 363 -5.21 -7.90 -5.75
N ASN A 364 -4.85 -6.84 -6.46
CA ASN A 364 -4.88 -6.79 -7.92
C ASN A 364 -3.89 -7.80 -8.56
N ASN A 365 -2.73 -8.03 -7.95
CA ASN A 365 -1.80 -9.10 -8.34
C ASN A 365 -2.44 -10.48 -8.19
N ALA A 366 -3.09 -10.75 -7.06
CA ALA A 366 -3.79 -12.01 -6.84
C ALA A 366 -4.98 -12.23 -7.80
N TYR A 367 -5.66 -11.16 -8.22
CA TYR A 367 -6.68 -11.24 -9.28
C TYR A 367 -6.08 -11.61 -10.64
N SER A 368 -4.91 -11.05 -10.95
CA SER A 368 -4.18 -11.35 -12.18
C SER A 368 -3.74 -12.81 -12.19
N ASP A 369 -3.26 -13.34 -11.06
CA ASP A 369 -2.93 -14.75 -10.89
C ASP A 369 -4.11 -15.66 -11.21
N ARG A 370 -5.26 -15.37 -10.62
CA ARG A 370 -6.49 -16.13 -10.84
C ARG A 370 -6.93 -16.08 -12.31
N SER A 371 -6.94 -14.89 -12.91
CA SER A 371 -7.30 -14.70 -14.32
C SER A 371 -6.35 -15.45 -15.25
N ASN A 372 -5.05 -15.46 -14.94
CA ASN A 372 -4.04 -16.16 -15.72
C ASN A 372 -4.22 -17.68 -15.62
N ALA A 373 -4.50 -18.21 -14.42
CA ALA A 373 -4.78 -19.63 -14.23
C ALA A 373 -6.06 -20.07 -14.94
N LEU A 374 -7.12 -19.25 -14.90
CA LEU A 374 -8.35 -19.51 -15.65
C LEU A 374 -8.11 -19.52 -17.16
N LEU A 375 -7.31 -18.58 -17.67
CA LEU A 375 -6.91 -18.54 -19.08
C LEU A 375 -6.17 -19.83 -19.47
N THR A 376 -5.24 -20.32 -18.66
CA THR A 376 -4.55 -21.59 -18.91
C THR A 376 -5.55 -22.75 -18.99
N VAL A 377 -6.50 -22.85 -18.06
CA VAL A 377 -7.55 -23.88 -18.10
C VAL A 377 -8.33 -23.82 -19.40
N GLN A 378 -8.79 -22.63 -19.79
CA GLN A 378 -9.57 -22.46 -21.02
C GLN A 378 -8.76 -22.81 -22.27
N THR A 379 -7.50 -22.38 -22.34
CA THR A 379 -6.59 -22.73 -23.45
C THR A 379 -6.45 -24.24 -23.61
N VAL A 380 -6.13 -24.97 -22.53
CA VAL A 380 -5.94 -26.43 -22.62
C VAL A 380 -7.26 -27.14 -22.95
N VAL A 381 -8.40 -26.69 -22.42
CA VAL A 381 -9.72 -27.23 -22.77
C VAL A 381 -10.05 -27.01 -24.25
N THR A 382 -9.71 -25.85 -24.82
CA THR A 382 -9.89 -25.61 -26.25
C THR A 382 -8.99 -26.48 -27.12
N GLU A 383 -7.74 -26.71 -26.70
CA GLU A 383 -6.82 -27.62 -27.38
C GLU A 383 -7.35 -29.06 -27.40
N ILE A 384 -7.90 -29.55 -26.28
CA ILE A 384 -8.56 -30.86 -26.20
C ILE A 384 -9.73 -30.97 -27.18
N SER A 385 -10.57 -29.93 -27.27
CA SER A 385 -11.68 -29.89 -28.24
C SER A 385 -11.19 -29.98 -29.68
N ILE A 386 -10.10 -29.27 -30.02
CA ILE A 386 -9.48 -29.33 -31.34
C ILE A 386 -8.93 -30.72 -31.63
N LEU A 387 -8.20 -31.32 -30.68
CA LEU A 387 -7.65 -32.67 -30.80
C LEU A 387 -8.77 -33.71 -30.99
N ASN A 388 -9.84 -33.64 -30.19
CA ASN A 388 -11.03 -34.49 -30.33
C ASN A 388 -11.63 -34.39 -31.73
N SER A 389 -11.85 -33.18 -32.24
CA SER A 389 -12.40 -32.98 -33.59
C SER A 389 -11.51 -33.55 -34.70
N ARG A 390 -10.18 -33.56 -34.49
CA ARG A 390 -9.22 -34.12 -35.43
C ARG A 390 -9.21 -35.64 -35.39
N ILE A 391 -9.32 -36.23 -34.19
CA ILE A 391 -9.45 -37.68 -34.00
C ILE A 391 -10.74 -38.18 -34.67
N GLU A 392 -11.89 -37.54 -34.40
CA GLU A 392 -13.18 -37.91 -35.00
C GLU A 392 -13.14 -37.88 -36.54
N LYS A 393 -12.54 -36.84 -37.13
CA LYS A 393 -12.39 -36.72 -38.58
C LYS A 393 -11.51 -37.82 -39.17
N LEU A 394 -10.41 -38.17 -38.49
CA LEU A 394 -9.50 -39.23 -38.93
C LEU A 394 -10.12 -40.62 -38.75
N GLU A 395 -10.85 -40.86 -37.67
CA GLU A 395 -11.63 -42.08 -37.45
C GLU A 395 -12.67 -42.25 -38.56
N ALA A 396 -13.49 -41.24 -38.82
CA ALA A 396 -14.50 -41.28 -39.87
C ALA A 396 -13.90 -41.49 -41.27
N ALA A 397 -12.70 -40.96 -41.54
CA ALA A 397 -11.98 -41.18 -42.79
C ALA A 397 -11.35 -42.59 -42.88
N ALA A 398 -10.93 -43.16 -41.75
CA ALA A 398 -10.38 -44.51 -41.69
C ALA A 398 -11.44 -45.60 -41.91
N PHE A 399 -12.67 -45.40 -41.41
CA PHE A 399 -13.79 -46.35 -41.62
C PHE A 399 -14.32 -46.40 -43.06
N LYS A 400 -14.06 -45.38 -43.89
CA LYS A 400 -14.61 -45.28 -45.27
C LYS A 400 -13.82 -46.04 -46.34
N ILE A 401 -12.60 -46.51 -46.05
CA ILE A 401 -11.73 -47.16 -47.05
C ILE A 401 -11.34 -48.54 -46.53
N PHE A 402 -11.81 -49.59 -47.22
CA PHE A 402 -11.46 -50.99 -46.93
C PHE A 402 -9.99 -51.22 -47.33
N GLY A 403 -9.12 -51.42 -46.33
CA GLY A 403 -7.66 -51.45 -46.50
C GLY A 403 -7.00 -50.28 -45.76
N ALA A 404 -7.08 -50.29 -44.42
CA ALA A 404 -6.53 -49.24 -43.58
C ALA A 404 -5.02 -49.07 -43.83
N ASP A 405 -4.65 -47.91 -44.34
CA ASP A 405 -3.26 -47.49 -44.50
C ASP A 405 -2.60 -47.48 -43.10
N ARG A 406 -1.63 -48.38 -42.87
CA ARG A 406 -0.94 -48.57 -41.57
C ARG A 406 -0.40 -47.25 -41.00
N SER A 407 -0.09 -46.30 -41.87
CA SER A 407 0.34 -44.94 -41.54
C SER A 407 -0.76 -44.07 -40.90
N ARG A 408 -2.04 -44.29 -41.22
CA ARG A 408 -3.19 -43.56 -40.65
C ARG A 408 -3.55 -44.06 -39.26
N ILE A 409 -3.44 -45.37 -39.03
CA ILE A 409 -3.61 -45.96 -37.70
C ILE A 409 -2.55 -45.40 -36.75
N GLN A 410 -1.28 -45.38 -37.17
CA GLN A 410 -0.20 -44.78 -36.37
C GLN A 410 -0.48 -43.30 -36.04
N LYS A 411 -0.87 -42.47 -37.02
CA LYS A 411 -1.21 -41.06 -36.79
C LYS A 411 -2.38 -40.86 -35.82
N LEU A 412 -3.34 -41.78 -35.83
CA LEU A 412 -4.49 -41.75 -34.93
C LEU A 412 -4.07 -42.13 -33.51
N ASP A 413 -3.21 -43.13 -33.36
CA ASP A 413 -2.63 -43.50 -32.07
C ASP A 413 -1.77 -42.35 -31.50
N ASP A 414 -0.94 -41.70 -32.32
CA ASP A 414 -0.13 -40.54 -31.93
C ASP A 414 -1.01 -39.36 -31.46
N LEU A 415 -2.15 -39.11 -32.12
CA LEU A 415 -3.09 -38.06 -31.71
C LEU A 415 -3.84 -38.42 -30.42
N LYS A 416 -4.22 -39.69 -30.24
CA LYS A 416 -4.83 -40.17 -28.99
C LYS A 416 -3.85 -40.06 -27.82
N GLU A 417 -2.57 -40.34 -28.05
CA GLU A 417 -1.53 -40.14 -27.05
C GLU A 417 -1.33 -38.65 -26.72
N THR A 418 -1.29 -37.78 -27.74
CA THR A 418 -1.22 -36.32 -27.54
C THR A 418 -2.43 -35.81 -26.73
N MET A 419 -3.63 -36.31 -27.02
CA MET A 419 -4.84 -35.99 -26.28
C MET A 419 -4.75 -36.45 -24.82
N ARG A 420 -4.22 -37.65 -24.55
CA ARG A 420 -3.99 -38.15 -23.18
C ARG A 420 -3.09 -37.21 -22.38
N VAL A 421 -1.95 -36.82 -22.95
CA VAL A 421 -1.02 -35.87 -22.32
C VAL A 421 -1.66 -34.49 -22.09
N THR A 422 -2.49 -34.03 -23.03
CA THR A 422 -3.19 -32.73 -22.92
C THR A 422 -4.30 -32.78 -21.86
N GLU A 423 -4.99 -33.92 -21.70
CA GLU A 423 -5.97 -34.13 -20.63
C GLU A 423 -5.29 -34.14 -19.24
N ASP A 424 -4.11 -34.74 -19.11
CA ASP A 424 -3.31 -34.65 -17.89
C ASP A 424 -2.89 -33.20 -17.59
N ALA A 425 -2.49 -32.44 -18.61
CA ALA A 425 -2.20 -31.02 -18.48
C ALA A 425 -3.43 -30.20 -18.06
N LYS A 426 -4.63 -30.53 -18.56
CA LYS A 426 -5.89 -29.92 -18.12
C LYS A 426 -6.17 -30.22 -16.65
N ASN A 427 -5.98 -31.47 -16.22
CA ASN A 427 -6.18 -31.86 -14.83
C ASN A 427 -5.26 -31.06 -13.90
N HIS A 428 -3.99 -30.86 -14.30
CA HIS A 428 -3.05 -30.01 -13.57
C HIS A 428 -3.50 -28.54 -13.55
N ALA A 429 -3.86 -27.96 -14.70
CA ALA A 429 -4.31 -26.57 -14.80
C ALA A 429 -5.58 -26.31 -13.95
N VAL A 430 -6.55 -27.22 -13.98
CA VAL A 430 -7.77 -27.13 -13.18
C VAL A 430 -7.47 -27.24 -11.69
N LYS A 431 -6.56 -28.12 -11.28
CA LYS A 431 -6.13 -28.26 -9.88
C LYS A 431 -5.48 -26.98 -9.38
N GLU A 432 -4.60 -26.38 -10.18
CA GLU A 432 -3.94 -25.12 -9.83
C GLU A 432 -4.94 -23.95 -9.74
N TYR A 433 -5.86 -23.84 -10.70
CA TYR A 433 -6.92 -22.82 -10.65
C TYR A 433 -7.79 -22.95 -9.39
N LYS A 434 -8.17 -24.18 -9.02
CA LYS A 434 -8.92 -24.45 -7.77
C LYS A 434 -8.12 -24.08 -6.53
N ARG A 435 -6.82 -24.37 -6.50
CA ARG A 435 -5.92 -24.00 -5.39
C ARG A 435 -5.86 -22.48 -5.20
N ILE A 436 -5.68 -21.73 -6.29
CA ILE A 436 -5.67 -20.26 -6.27
C ILE A 436 -7.01 -19.71 -5.81
N LYS A 437 -8.13 -20.28 -6.28
CA LYS A 437 -9.48 -19.89 -5.88
C LYS A 437 -9.71 -20.04 -4.37
N GLU A 438 -9.29 -21.16 -3.78
CA GLU A 438 -9.38 -21.35 -2.32
C GLU A 438 -8.45 -20.41 -1.56
N THR A 439 -7.23 -20.21 -2.06
CA THR A 439 -6.27 -19.25 -1.47
C THR A 439 -6.85 -17.84 -1.44
N ASN A 440 -7.39 -17.34 -2.57
CA ASN A 440 -8.04 -16.03 -2.63
C ASN A 440 -9.19 -15.92 -1.63
N LYS A 441 -10.00 -16.98 -1.47
CA LYS A 441 -11.12 -16.99 -0.51
C LYS A 441 -10.62 -16.74 0.92
N THR A 442 -9.61 -17.50 1.35
CA THR A 442 -9.01 -17.33 2.68
C THR A 442 -8.36 -15.96 2.87
N GLU A 443 -7.73 -15.42 1.82
CA GLU A 443 -7.10 -14.11 1.84
C GLU A 443 -8.10 -12.96 1.90
N PHE A 444 -9.27 -13.09 1.25
CA PHE A 444 -10.36 -12.11 1.41
C PHE A 444 -10.88 -12.08 2.85
N GLU A 445 -11.09 -13.25 3.46
CA GLU A 445 -11.57 -13.34 4.84
C GLU A 445 -10.55 -12.71 5.81
N ARG A 446 -9.26 -12.98 5.60
CA ARG A 446 -8.16 -12.34 6.32
C ARG A 446 -8.16 -10.82 6.13
N LEU A 447 -8.19 -10.35 4.88
CA LEU A 447 -8.20 -8.93 4.55
C LEU A 447 -9.38 -8.20 5.20
N ASP A 448 -10.57 -8.79 5.18
CA ASP A 448 -11.75 -8.20 5.79
C ASP A 448 -11.63 -8.09 7.31
N LYS A 449 -10.99 -9.06 7.97
CA LYS A 449 -10.68 -8.98 9.41
C LYS A 449 -9.66 -7.90 9.70
N ASP A 450 -8.50 -7.96 9.04
CA ASP A 450 -7.39 -7.02 9.23
C ASP A 450 -7.88 -5.59 8.98
N LYS A 451 -8.63 -5.35 7.90
CA LYS A 451 -9.23 -4.05 7.54
C LYS A 451 -10.11 -3.50 8.65
N ARG A 452 -10.99 -4.31 9.25
CA ARG A 452 -11.88 -3.83 10.32
C ARG A 452 -11.08 -3.41 11.54
N GLU A 453 -10.11 -4.23 11.96
CA GLU A 453 -9.30 -3.98 13.15
C GLU A 453 -8.40 -2.75 12.96
N ASP A 454 -7.72 -2.66 11.81
CA ASP A 454 -6.80 -1.57 11.49
C ASP A 454 -7.51 -0.23 11.33
N PHE A 455 -8.61 -0.17 10.58
CA PHE A 455 -9.35 1.09 10.39
C PHE A 455 -10.02 1.55 11.68
N PHE A 456 -10.51 0.62 12.49
CA PHE A 456 -11.03 0.96 13.81
C PHE A 456 -9.93 1.55 14.71
N GLY A 457 -8.76 0.91 14.75
CA GLY A 457 -7.59 1.41 15.48
C GLY A 457 -7.14 2.79 15.01
N MET A 458 -7.05 2.99 13.69
CA MET A 458 -6.74 4.27 13.05
C MET A 458 -7.72 5.36 13.47
N LEU A 459 -9.03 5.13 13.29
CA LEU A 459 -10.07 6.13 13.59
C LEU A 459 -10.11 6.46 15.08
N LYS A 460 -10.02 5.43 15.94
CA LYS A 460 -9.98 5.61 17.39
C LYS A 460 -8.77 6.45 17.80
N GLY A 461 -7.58 6.10 17.31
CA GLY A 461 -6.35 6.83 17.60
C GLY A 461 -6.41 8.28 17.13
N PHE A 462 -6.92 8.50 15.91
CA PHE A 462 -7.13 9.82 15.34
C PHE A 462 -8.09 10.65 16.21
N VAL A 463 -9.29 10.17 16.52
CA VAL A 463 -10.30 10.92 17.29
C VAL A 463 -9.83 11.21 18.72
N VAL A 464 -9.22 10.24 19.40
CA VAL A 464 -8.71 10.43 20.76
C VAL A 464 -7.64 11.51 20.81
N ASN A 465 -6.71 11.50 19.84
CA ASN A 465 -5.69 12.55 19.78
C ASN A 465 -6.30 13.91 19.41
N GLN A 466 -7.22 13.98 18.45
CA GLN A 466 -7.90 15.23 18.10
C GLN A 466 -8.59 15.85 19.33
N ALA A 467 -9.36 15.07 20.09
CA ALA A 467 -10.02 15.54 21.30
C ALA A 467 -9.01 15.98 22.38
N GLY A 468 -7.99 15.14 22.67
CA GLY A 468 -7.00 15.45 23.69
C GLY A 468 -6.17 16.70 23.41
N TYR A 469 -5.81 16.96 22.14
CA TYR A 469 -5.10 18.19 21.77
C TYR A 469 -6.03 19.41 21.74
N ALA A 470 -7.30 19.24 21.35
CA ALA A 470 -8.30 20.31 21.44
C ALA A 470 -8.49 20.77 22.89
N GLU A 471 -8.59 19.85 23.85
CA GLU A 471 -8.68 20.17 25.29
C GLU A 471 -7.43 20.88 25.81
N LYS A 472 -6.22 20.38 25.47
CA LYS A 472 -4.97 21.04 25.84
C LYS A 472 -4.90 22.47 25.32
N MET A 473 -5.34 22.69 24.09
CA MET A 473 -5.31 24.00 23.48
C MET A 473 -6.40 24.93 24.02
N ALA A 474 -7.59 24.41 24.33
CA ALA A 474 -8.61 25.13 25.07
C ALA A 474 -8.09 25.61 26.42
N SER A 475 -7.36 24.77 27.16
CA SER A 475 -6.73 25.15 28.44
C SER A 475 -5.73 26.31 28.29
N VAL A 476 -4.94 26.33 27.20
CA VAL A 476 -4.05 27.45 26.88
C VAL A 476 -4.85 28.74 26.69
N TRP A 477 -5.93 28.70 25.91
CA TRP A 477 -6.77 29.87 25.65
C TRP A 477 -7.57 30.33 26.87
N GLU A 478 -8.07 29.41 27.69
CA GLU A 478 -8.73 29.74 28.96
C GLU A 478 -7.79 30.44 29.94
N THR A 479 -6.53 30.00 30.01
CA THR A 479 -5.51 30.64 30.85
C THR A 479 -5.29 32.07 30.39
N PHE A 480 -5.13 32.29 29.08
CA PHE A 480 -5.00 33.63 28.51
C PHE A 480 -6.25 34.51 28.77
N ALA A 481 -7.45 33.95 28.60
CA ALA A 481 -8.69 34.67 28.87
C ALA A 481 -8.82 35.09 30.34
N LYS A 482 -8.39 34.24 31.28
CA LYS A 482 -8.32 34.58 32.72
C LYS A 482 -7.29 35.67 33.00
N GLU A 483 -6.12 35.59 32.38
CA GLU A 483 -5.06 36.61 32.53
C GLU A 483 -5.48 37.99 32.00
N THR A 484 -6.41 38.04 31.04
CA THR A 484 -6.91 39.26 30.40
C THR A 484 -8.31 39.69 30.86
N SER A 485 -8.88 39.03 31.89
CA SER A 485 -10.25 39.28 32.35
C SER A 485 -10.51 40.70 32.86
N GLY A 486 -9.45 41.45 33.18
CA GLY A 486 -9.55 42.85 33.60
C GLY A 486 -10.26 43.73 32.58
N TYR A 487 -10.13 43.44 31.28
CA TYR A 487 -10.83 44.18 30.22
C TYR A 487 -12.35 43.99 30.25
N ALA A 488 -12.83 42.81 30.61
CA ALA A 488 -14.26 42.49 30.69
C ALA A 488 -14.93 43.11 31.92
N GLN A 489 -14.18 43.33 33.01
CA GLN A 489 -14.68 43.96 34.22
C GLN A 489 -14.70 45.48 34.14
N SER A 490 -13.88 46.08 33.26
CA SER A 490 -13.85 47.52 33.02
C SER A 490 -14.88 48.04 32.00
N SER A 491 -15.60 47.14 31.32
CA SER A 491 -16.63 47.48 30.31
C SER A 491 -18.08 47.34 30.82
N SER A 492 -18.28 46.98 32.09
CA SER A 492 -19.54 47.09 32.84
C SER A 492 -19.43 48.23 33.84
#